data_AF-A0AAW2GHS4-F1
#
_entry.id   AF-A0AAW2GHS4-F1
#
_cell.length_a   1.000
_cell.length_b   1.000
_cell.length_c   1.000
_cell.angle_alpha   90.00
_cell.angle_beta   90.00
_cell.angle_gamma   90.00
#
_symmetry.space_group_name_H-M   'P 1'
#
loop_
_entity.id
_entity.type
_entity.pdbx_description
1 polymer ?
#
loop_
_entity_poly.entity_id
_entity_poly.type
_entity_poly.pdbx_seq_one_letter_code
_entity_poly.pdbx_strand_id
1 'polypeptide(L)'
;MNFGADHYYKLNRIFLSTIGLWPYDDIKTRYICVILWLSICLPMTVTQLLKLITTKHDVELILKVLSSALPFMLFTVKYVTFYFVTEKIKGIMQQIQNDWNALKDKGELDIIRQYAKIARSFTTTIASKKYFYTINALNVRI
;
A
#
# COMPACT_ATOMS: atom_id res chain seq x y z
N MET A 1 4.96 -7.51 20.56
CA MET A 1 6.13 -8.23 20.02
C MET A 1 7.35 -7.35 20.25
N ASN A 2 8.40 -7.88 20.91
CA ASN A 2 9.67 -7.19 21.14
C ASN A 2 10.68 -7.71 20.12
N PHE A 3 11.22 -6.83 19.28
CA PHE A 3 11.99 -7.22 18.09
C PHE A 3 13.35 -6.50 18.10
N GLY A 4 14.44 -7.23 17.84
CA GLY A 4 15.72 -6.63 17.44
C GLY A 4 15.71 -6.11 15.99
N ALA A 5 14.82 -6.66 15.15
CA ALA A 5 14.61 -6.24 13.76
C ALA A 5 13.53 -5.15 13.59
N ASP A 6 12.89 -4.70 14.68
CA ASP A 6 11.75 -3.76 14.66
C ASP A 6 12.16 -2.44 14.04
N HIS A 7 13.40 -2.00 14.28
CA HIS A 7 13.91 -0.74 13.75
C HIS A 7 13.88 -0.70 12.21
N TYR A 8 14.09 -1.84 11.55
CA TYR A 8 14.14 -1.91 10.09
C TYR A 8 12.75 -2.00 9.47
N TYR A 9 11.84 -2.76 10.08
CA TYR A 9 10.49 -2.94 9.57
C TYR A 9 9.49 -1.90 10.07
N LYS A 10 9.87 -1.00 11.01
CA LYS A 10 9.00 0.05 11.57
C LYS A 10 8.35 0.92 10.50
N LEU A 11 9.12 1.34 9.48
CA LEU A 11 8.56 2.16 8.40
C LEU A 11 7.55 1.38 7.58
N ASN A 12 7.88 0.15 7.18
CA ASN A 12 6.96 -0.70 6.43
C ASN A 12 5.69 -0.97 7.24
N ARG A 13 5.83 -1.22 8.55
CA ARG A 13 4.72 -1.34 9.50
C ARG A 13 3.84 -0.11 9.52
N ILE A 14 4.40 1.09 9.64
CA ILE A 14 3.62 2.33 9.63
C ILE A 14 2.87 2.48 8.30
N PHE A 15 3.52 2.22 7.15
CA PHE A 15 2.87 2.31 5.84
C PHE A 15 1.70 1.34 5.71
N LEU A 16 1.94 0.06 6.01
CA LEU A 16 0.90 -0.96 5.91
C LEU A 16 -0.23 -0.76 6.94
N SER A 17 0.10 -0.31 8.15
CA SER A 17 -0.88 -0.02 9.21
C SER A 17 -1.75 1.19 8.85
N THR A 18 -1.17 2.24 8.28
CA THR A 18 -1.92 3.41 7.78
C THR A 18 -2.95 3.01 6.71
N ILE A 19 -2.66 1.98 5.92
CA ILE A 19 -3.53 1.47 4.86
C ILE A 19 -4.54 0.42 5.40
N GLY A 20 -4.40 0.02 6.67
CA GLY A 20 -5.19 -1.05 7.29
C GLY A 20 -4.85 -2.45 6.80
N LEU A 21 -3.71 -2.60 6.12
CA LEU A 21 -3.23 -3.83 5.50
C LEU A 21 -2.23 -4.59 6.37
N TRP A 22 -1.93 -4.08 7.56
CA TRP A 22 -0.98 -4.72 8.46
C TRP A 22 -1.58 -6.00 9.06
N PRO A 23 -0.90 -7.16 8.94
CA PRO A 23 -1.44 -8.46 9.36
C PRO A 23 -1.59 -8.64 10.87
N TYR A 24 -0.96 -7.78 11.68
CA TYR A 24 -0.98 -7.85 13.14
C TYR A 24 -1.77 -6.72 13.80
N ASP A 25 -2.43 -5.86 13.02
CA ASP A 25 -3.34 -4.86 13.59
C ASP A 25 -4.62 -5.54 14.07
N ASP A 26 -5.26 -4.92 15.06
CA ASP A 26 -6.56 -5.37 15.56
C ASP A 26 -7.54 -5.54 14.41
N ILE A 27 -8.26 -6.68 14.43
CA ILE A 27 -9.26 -7.03 13.43
C ILE A 27 -10.25 -5.87 13.22
N LYS A 28 -10.63 -5.18 14.31
CA LYS A 28 -11.52 -4.00 14.27
C LYS A 28 -10.93 -2.85 13.45
N THR A 29 -9.66 -2.49 13.67
CA THR A 29 -8.98 -1.42 12.95
C THR A 29 -8.87 -1.75 11.46
N ARG A 30 -8.52 -3.01 11.14
CA ARG A 30 -8.48 -3.50 9.75
C ARG A 30 -9.85 -3.39 9.07
N TYR A 31 -10.92 -3.82 9.74
CA TYR A 31 -12.29 -3.68 9.21
C TYR A 31 -12.68 -2.22 8.99
N ILE A 32 -12.40 -1.33 9.95
CA ILE A 32 -12.70 0.10 9.83
C ILE A 32 -11.98 0.69 8.63
N CYS A 33 -10.67 0.41 8.48
CA CYS A 33 -9.90 0.90 7.34
C CYS A 33 -10.44 0.38 6.00
N VAL A 34 -10.79 -0.91 5.89
CA VAL A 34 -11.35 -1.48 4.67
C VAL A 34 -12.71 -0.88 4.34
N ILE A 35 -13.58 -0.71 5.33
CA ILE A 35 -14.90 -0.09 5.15
C ILE A 35 -14.74 1.36 4.69
N LEU A 36 -13.83 2.13 5.30
CA LEU A 36 -13.52 3.49 4.87
C LEU A 36 -12.94 3.53 3.45
N TRP A 37 -12.10 2.56 3.09
CA TRP A 37 -11.51 2.50 1.75
C TRP A 37 -12.56 2.17 0.69
N LEU A 38 -13.42 1.20 0.96
CA LEU A 38 -14.54 0.82 0.09
C LEU A 38 -15.56 1.95 -0.05
N SER A 39 -15.89 2.65 1.05
CA SER A 39 -16.86 3.75 1.03
C SER A 39 -16.39 4.92 0.18
N ILE A 40 -15.08 5.14 0.04
CA ILE A 40 -14.51 6.17 -0.84
C ILE A 40 -14.41 5.68 -2.29
N CYS A 41 -13.99 4.44 -2.52
CA CYS A 41 -13.72 3.95 -3.87
C CYS A 41 -14.94 3.49 -4.66
N LEU A 42 -15.98 2.96 -3.99
CA LEU A 42 -17.21 2.56 -4.66
C LEU A 42 -17.91 3.76 -5.34
N PRO A 43 -18.12 4.91 -4.68
CA PRO A 43 -18.72 6.07 -5.35
C PRO A 43 -17.85 6.63 -6.48
N MET A 44 -16.52 6.65 -6.32
CA MET A 44 -15.60 7.14 -7.35
C MET A 44 -15.67 6.28 -8.62
N THR A 45 -15.67 4.96 -8.48
CA THR A 45 -15.76 4.04 -9.62
C THR A 45 -17.14 4.09 -10.28
N VAL A 46 -18.22 4.13 -9.50
CA VAL A 46 -19.60 4.23 -10.01
C VAL A 46 -19.80 5.54 -10.79
N THR A 47 -19.33 6.67 -10.27
CA THR A 47 -19.47 7.97 -10.96
C THR A 47 -18.65 8.05 -12.25
N GLN A 48 -17.47 7.43 -12.29
CA GLN A 48 -16.66 7.30 -13.51
C GLN A 48 -17.37 6.44 -14.57
N LEU A 49 -17.95 5.30 -14.17
CA LEU A 49 -18.71 4.42 -15.06
C LEU A 49 -20.00 5.08 -15.56
N LEU A 50 -20.72 5.79 -14.69
CA LEU A 50 -21.93 6.51 -15.06
C LEU A 50 -21.63 7.60 -16.09
N LYS A 51 -20.56 8.39 -15.89
CA LYS A 51 -20.10 9.37 -16.89
C LYS A 51 -19.77 8.72 -18.23
N LEU A 52 -19.16 7.54 -18.22
CA LEU A 52 -18.85 6.80 -19.45
C LEU A 52 -20.13 6.42 -20.21
N ILE A 53 -21.17 5.97 -19.51
CA ILE A 53 -22.46 5.55 -20.11
C ILE A 53 -23.30 6.73 -20.58
N THR A 54 -23.33 7.83 -19.82
CA THR A 54 -24.13 9.02 -20.16
C THR A 54 -23.53 9.84 -21.30
N THR A 55 -22.20 9.77 -21.49
CA THR A 55 -21.53 10.52 -22.56
C THR A 55 -21.77 9.85 -23.92
N LYS A 56 -22.70 10.40 -24.70
CA LYS A 56 -22.87 10.01 -26.11
C LYS A 56 -21.87 10.77 -26.99
N HIS A 57 -21.10 10.03 -27.79
CA HIS A 57 -20.42 10.53 -29.00
C HIS A 57 -19.26 11.54 -28.85
N ASP A 58 -18.61 11.62 -27.68
CA ASP A 58 -17.35 12.38 -27.53
C ASP A 58 -16.18 11.45 -27.16
N VAL A 59 -15.38 11.11 -28.18
CA VAL A 59 -14.26 10.15 -28.06
C VAL A 59 -13.15 10.70 -27.16
N GLU A 60 -12.93 12.01 -27.13
CA GLU A 60 -11.90 12.65 -26.32
C GLU A 60 -12.25 12.56 -24.83
N LEU A 61 -13.53 12.80 -24.51
CA LEU A 61 -14.05 12.71 -23.16
C LEU A 61 -14.02 11.27 -22.63
N ILE A 62 -14.34 10.28 -23.49
CA ILE A 62 -14.24 8.85 -23.17
C ILE A 62 -12.78 8.45 -22.89
N LEU A 63 -11.83 8.84 -23.73
CA LEU A 63 -10.40 8.55 -23.54
C LEU A 63 -9.87 9.13 -22.23
N LYS A 64 -10.26 10.37 -21.88
CA LYS A 64 -9.86 11.02 -20.64
C LYS A 64 -10.43 10.31 -19.41
N VAL A 65 -11.70 9.92 -19.46
CA VAL A 65 -12.34 9.14 -18.38
C VAL A 65 -11.66 7.79 -18.24
N LEU A 66 -11.43 7.06 -19.34
CA LEU A 66 -10.80 5.75 -19.32
C LEU A 66 -9.36 5.80 -18.80
N SER A 67 -8.57 6.78 -19.25
CA SER A 67 -7.20 7.00 -18.77
C SER A 67 -7.17 7.29 -17.27
N SER A 68 -8.22 7.89 -16.71
CA SER A 68 -8.34 8.10 -15.26
C SER A 68 -8.92 6.89 -14.51
N ALA A 69 -9.84 6.13 -15.11
CA ALA A 69 -10.54 5.03 -14.46
C ALA A 69 -9.68 3.76 -14.37
N LEU A 70 -8.88 3.46 -15.40
CA LEU A 70 -7.98 2.30 -15.43
C LEU A 70 -7.02 2.22 -14.23
N PRO A 71 -6.26 3.28 -13.86
CA PRO A 71 -5.37 3.21 -12.70
C PRO A 71 -6.13 3.05 -11.39
N PHE A 72 -7.33 3.63 -11.25
CA PHE A 72 -8.18 3.44 -10.06
C PHE A 72 -8.65 1.99 -9.94
N MET A 73 -9.12 1.39 -11.04
CA MET A 73 -9.54 -0.01 -11.07
C MET A 73 -8.38 -0.95 -10.72
N LEU A 74 -7.20 -0.74 -11.30
CA LEU A 74 -5.99 -1.51 -10.97
C LEU A 74 -5.61 -1.38 -9.49
N PHE A 75 -5.74 -0.19 -8.91
CA PHE A 75 -5.45 0.03 -7.50
C PHE A 75 -6.43 -0.74 -6.59
N THR A 76 -7.73 -0.69 -6.90
CA THR A 76 -8.76 -1.44 -6.17
C THR A 76 -8.51 -2.95 -6.23
N VAL A 77 -8.22 -3.50 -7.41
CA VAL A 77 -7.90 -4.93 -7.56
C VAL A 77 -6.67 -5.28 -6.73
N LYS A 78 -5.58 -4.50 -6.82
CA LYS A 78 -4.38 -4.72 -6.01
C LYS A 78 -4.67 -4.68 -4.51
N TYR A 79 -5.48 -3.74 -4.06
CA TYR A 79 -5.86 -3.61 -2.64
C TYR A 79 -6.60 -4.86 -2.17
N VAL A 80 -7.59 -5.33 -2.94
CA VAL A 80 -8.36 -6.55 -2.63
C VAL A 80 -7.46 -7.77 -2.63
N THR A 81 -6.61 -7.95 -3.65
CA THR A 81 -5.65 -9.06 -3.69
C THR A 81 -4.75 -9.05 -2.47
N PHE A 82 -4.19 -7.89 -2.12
CA PHE A 82 -3.32 -7.77 -0.97
C PHE A 82 -4.05 -8.11 0.33
N TYR A 83 -5.31 -7.69 0.48
CA TYR A 83 -6.14 -8.02 1.64
C TYR A 83 -6.32 -9.53 1.83
N PHE A 84 -6.55 -10.29 0.75
CA PHE A 84 -6.61 -11.76 0.83
C PHE A 84 -5.23 -12.39 1.08
N VAL A 85 -4.17 -11.79 0.56
CA VAL A 85 -2.79 -12.27 0.72
C VAL A 85 -2.21 -11.90 2.10
N THR A 86 -2.85 -11.02 2.87
CA THR A 86 -2.39 -10.58 4.19
C THR A 86 -2.08 -11.74 5.14
N GLU A 87 -2.86 -12.82 5.14
CA GLU A 87 -2.58 -14.00 5.98
C GLU A 87 -1.29 -14.72 5.57
N LYS A 88 -0.99 -14.79 4.27
CA LYS A 88 0.30 -15.35 3.79
C LYS A 88 1.47 -14.44 4.15
N ILE A 89 1.29 -13.12 4.05
CA ILE A 89 2.30 -12.14 4.44
C ILE A 89 2.60 -12.24 5.93
N LYS A 90 1.59 -12.51 6.76
CA LYS A 90 1.77 -12.79 8.18
C LYS A 90 2.71 -13.97 8.41
N GLY A 91 2.48 -15.08 7.71
CA GLY A 91 3.33 -16.28 7.79
C GLY A 91 4.78 -16.00 7.38
N ILE A 92 4.99 -15.29 6.27
CA ILE A 92 6.34 -14.88 5.82
C ILE A 92 7.01 -14.01 6.89
N MET A 93 6.27 -13.10 7.51
CA MET A 93 6.81 -12.22 8.54
C MET A 93 7.19 -12.98 9.82
N GLN A 94 6.48 -14.05 10.16
CA GLN A 94 6.87 -14.96 11.25
C GLN A 94 8.12 -15.76 10.91
N GLN A 95 8.24 -16.24 9.66
CA GLN A 95 9.45 -16.93 9.22
C GLN A 95 10.67 -16.03 9.31
N ILE A 96 10.58 -14.80 8.78
CA ILE A 96 11.65 -13.80 8.90
C ILE A 96 12.05 -13.57 10.36
N GLN A 97 11.07 -13.56 11.28
CA GLN A 97 11.37 -13.43 12.71
C GLN A 97 12.13 -14.63 13.26
N ASN A 98 11.71 -15.84 12.90
CA ASN A 98 12.36 -17.07 13.35
C ASN A 98 13.79 -17.16 12.81
N ASP A 99 13.99 -16.80 11.54
CA ASP A 99 15.30 -16.76 10.90
C ASP A 99 16.21 -15.74 11.61
N TRP A 100 15.69 -14.54 11.90
CA TRP A 100 16.42 -13.51 12.67
C TRP A 100 16.85 -13.98 14.07
N ASN A 101 16.02 -14.79 14.73
CA ASN A 101 16.34 -15.32 16.06
C ASN A 101 17.31 -16.52 16.00
N ALA A 102 17.27 -17.29 14.92
CA ALA A 102 18.14 -18.45 14.70
C ALA A 102 19.56 -18.05 14.25
N LEU A 103 19.68 -16.93 13.53
CA LEU A 103 20.96 -16.42 13.04
C LEU A 103 21.87 -15.98 14.20
N LYS A 104 23.00 -16.68 14.35
CA LYS A 104 24.09 -16.31 15.28
C LYS A 104 25.36 -15.85 14.56
N ASP A 105 25.44 -16.06 13.25
CA ASP A 105 26.59 -15.67 12.45
C ASP A 105 26.63 -14.16 12.19
N LYS A 106 27.79 -13.54 12.45
CA LYS A 106 27.96 -12.10 12.32
C LYS A 106 28.01 -11.64 10.86
N GLY A 107 28.48 -12.49 9.94
CA GLY A 107 28.54 -12.17 8.51
C GLY A 107 27.15 -12.19 7.87
N GLU A 108 26.34 -13.19 8.16
CA GLU A 108 24.95 -13.27 7.67
C GLU A 108 24.09 -12.11 8.22
N LEU A 109 24.30 -11.72 9.49
CA LEU A 109 23.64 -10.56 10.08
C LEU A 109 23.98 -9.25 9.36
N ASP A 110 25.22 -9.09 8.89
CA ASP A 110 25.64 -7.87 8.20
C ASP A 110 25.00 -7.76 6.81
N ILE A 111 24.89 -8.89 6.09
CA ILE A 111 24.18 -8.98 4.81
C ILE A 111 22.71 -8.56 4.98
N ILE A 112 22.00 -9.14 5.97
CA ILE A 112 20.59 -8.82 6.20
C ILE A 112 20.42 -7.34 6.59
N ARG A 113 21.34 -6.78 7.38
CA ARG A 113 21.32 -5.34 7.72
C ARG A 113 21.51 -4.46 6.49
N GLN A 114 22.40 -4.83 5.58
CA GLN A 114 22.61 -4.08 4.33
C GLN A 114 21.34 -4.06 3.48
N TYR A 115 20.71 -5.22 3.27
CA TYR A 115 19.44 -5.32 2.54
C TYR A 115 18.31 -4.55 3.24
N ALA A 116 18.22 -4.62 4.56
CA ALA A 116 17.24 -3.86 5.34
C ALA A 116 17.43 -2.34 5.20
N LYS A 117 18.67 -1.86 5.17
CA LYS A 117 19.00 -0.45 4.93
C LYS A 117 18.61 0.00 3.52
N ILE A 118 18.87 -0.84 2.51
CA ILE A 118 18.46 -0.59 1.13
C ILE A 118 16.92 -0.51 1.03
N ALA A 119 16.21 -1.49 1.59
CA ALA A 119 14.75 -1.51 1.61
C ALA A 119 14.15 -0.26 2.29
N ARG A 120 14.78 0.20 3.38
CA ARG A 120 14.40 1.45 4.06
C ARG A 120 14.59 2.67 3.16
N SER A 121 15.72 2.76 2.45
CA SER A 121 15.99 3.84 1.52
C SER A 121 14.93 3.89 0.41
N PHE A 122 14.64 2.75 -0.23
CA PHE A 122 13.57 2.64 -1.23
C PHE A 122 12.22 3.09 -0.68
N THR A 123 11.83 2.59 0.49
CA THR A 123 10.56 2.97 1.13
C THR A 123 10.47 4.49 1.36
N THR A 124 11.59 5.10 1.78
CA THR A 124 11.69 6.55 2.04
C THR A 124 11.58 7.35 0.73
N THR A 125 12.22 6.89 -0.34
CA THR A 125 12.12 7.51 -1.67
C THR A 125 10.72 7.40 -2.26
N ILE A 126 10.03 6.27 -2.07
CA ILE A 126 8.63 6.10 -2.53
C ILE A 126 7.70 7.03 -1.75
N ALA A 127 7.86 7.09 -0.43
CA ALA A 127 7.06 7.94 0.44
C ALA A 127 7.21 9.44 0.11
N SER A 128 8.46 9.91 -0.02
CA SER A 128 8.76 11.29 -0.37
C SER A 128 8.20 11.67 -1.74
N LYS A 129 8.34 10.82 -2.75
CA LYS A 129 7.72 11.03 -4.08
C LYS A 129 6.20 11.12 -4.01
N LYS A 130 5.56 10.26 -3.20
CA LYS A 130 4.11 10.32 -2.97
C LYS A 130 3.71 11.66 -2.36
N TYR A 131 4.35 12.08 -1.26
CA TYR A 131 4.09 13.37 -0.61
C TYR A 131 4.27 14.56 -1.56
N PHE A 132 5.36 14.57 -2.34
CA PHE A 132 5.62 15.62 -3.32
C PHE A 132 4.55 15.69 -4.41
N TYR A 133 4.10 14.54 -4.92
CA TYR A 133 3.00 14.47 -5.88
C TYR A 133 1.69 15.01 -5.30
N THR A 134 1.37 14.66 -4.04
CA THR A 134 0.15 15.15 -3.37
C THR A 134 0.18 16.67 -3.19
N ILE A 135 1.33 17.25 -2.83
CA ILE A 135 1.50 18.70 -2.68
C ILE A 135 1.36 19.40 -4.03
N ASN A 136 2.01 18.89 -5.08
CA ASN A 136 1.87 19.47 -6.41
C ASN A 136 0.43 19.38 -6.94
N ALA A 137 -0.27 18.26 -6.70
CA ALA A 137 -1.67 18.12 -7.09
C ALA A 137 -2.62 19.07 -6.32
N LEU A 138 -2.28 19.42 -5.06
CA LEU A 138 -3.01 20.41 -4.29
C LEU A 138 -2.75 21.83 -4.82
N ASN A 139 -1.48 22.14 -5.13
CA ASN A 139 -1.07 23.46 -5.59
C ASN A 139 -1.55 23.80 -7.01
N VAL A 140 -1.84 22.78 -7.84
CA VAL A 140 -2.43 22.95 -9.19
C VAL A 140 -3.96 23.12 -9.15
N ARG A 141 -4.61 22.85 -8.01
CA ARG A 141 -6.06 23.00 -7.82
C ARG A 141 -6.48 24.34 -7.16
N ILE A 142 -5.52 25.17 -6.76
CA ILE A 142 -5.72 26.52 -6.20
C ILE A 142 -5.39 27.53 -7.30
#